data_AF-E9S8L7-F1
#
_entry.id   AF-E9S8L7-F1
#
_cell.length_a   1.000
_cell.length_b   1.000
_cell.length_c   1.000
_cell.angle_alpha   90.00
_cell.angle_beta   90.00
_cell.angle_gamma   90.00
#
_symmetry.space_group_name_H-M   'P 1'
#
loop_
_entity.id
_entity.type
_entity.pdbx_description
1 polymer ?
#
loop_
_entity_poly.entity_id
_entity_poly.type
_entity_poly.pdbx_seq_one_letter_code
_entity_poly.pdbx_strand_id
1 'polypeptide(L)'
;YAKELTPEQIAKQQEAQAKVCERSDIVITTAKVFGRKAPRLIGKDVLDRMKKGAVVVDMAVSTGGNVEGSKLFEDVVTENGVTIMCGDMLERQVPYDASKMLSGNFTAFLTHFYDKESKELLVDLNDEIMRGCLLTQGGKIIHERFKDQ
;
A
#
# COMPACT_ATOMS: atom_id res chain seq x y z
N TYR A 1 13.94 -9.93 10.47
CA TYR A 1 12.54 -9.42 10.50
C TYR A 1 12.27 -8.84 11.89
N ALA A 2 11.37 -7.85 12.03
CA ALA A 2 11.07 -7.25 13.33
C ALA A 2 10.39 -8.28 14.26
N LYS A 3 10.74 -8.26 15.55
CA LYS A 3 10.06 -9.08 16.58
C LYS A 3 8.65 -8.56 16.80
N GLU A 4 7.71 -9.47 16.98
CA GLU A 4 6.33 -9.13 17.30
C GLU A 4 6.27 -8.44 18.68
N LEU A 5 5.52 -7.34 18.75
CA LEU A 5 5.42 -6.55 19.97
C LEU A 5 4.45 -7.22 20.95
N THR A 6 4.75 -7.09 22.24
CA THR A 6 3.80 -7.47 23.30
C THR A 6 2.57 -6.56 23.26
N PRO A 7 1.39 -7.00 23.76
CA PRO A 7 0.19 -6.18 23.81
C PRO A 7 0.39 -4.82 24.51
N GLU A 8 1.18 -4.80 25.58
CA GLU A 8 1.51 -3.58 26.33
C GLU A 8 2.36 -2.61 25.50
N GLN A 9 3.33 -3.13 24.73
CA GLN A 9 4.12 -2.31 23.81
C GLN A 9 3.28 -1.75 22.67
N ILE A 10 2.34 -2.52 22.14
CA ILE A 10 1.40 -2.06 21.10
C ILE A 10 0.54 -0.92 21.66
N ALA A 11 -0.05 -1.09 22.84
CA ALA A 11 -0.88 -0.07 23.47
C ALA A 11 -0.08 1.23 23.71
N LYS A 12 1.13 1.11 24.25
CA LYS A 12 2.01 2.26 24.49
C LYS A 12 2.42 2.96 23.18
N GLN A 13 2.68 2.19 22.13
CA GLN A 13 2.97 2.72 20.81
C GLN A 13 1.77 3.47 20.23
N GLN A 14 0.57 2.89 20.32
CA GLN A 14 -0.67 3.50 19.85
C GLN A 14 -0.97 4.80 20.60
N GLU A 15 -0.80 4.83 21.92
CA GLU A 15 -0.99 6.05 22.71
C GLU A 15 0.04 7.14 22.33
N ALA A 16 1.30 6.77 22.15
CA ALA A 16 2.33 7.69 21.70
C ALA A 16 2.02 8.25 20.31
N GLN A 17 1.59 7.40 19.37
CA GLN A 17 1.17 7.80 18.02
C GLN A 17 -0.05 8.74 18.06
N ALA A 18 -1.04 8.44 18.91
CA ALA A 18 -2.22 9.27 19.07
C ALA A 18 -1.86 10.69 19.55
N LYS A 19 -0.95 10.83 20.51
CA LYS A 19 -0.44 12.14 20.97
C LYS A 19 0.31 12.91 19.88
N VAL A 20 0.96 12.21 18.94
CA VAL A 20 1.57 12.86 17.78
C VAL A 20 0.49 13.32 16.79
N CYS A 21 -0.49 12.47 16.49
CA CYS A 21 -1.58 12.83 15.58
C CYS A 21 -2.36 14.05 16.09
N GLU A 22 -2.66 14.09 17.39
CA GLU A 22 -3.38 15.20 18.05
C GLU A 22 -2.75 16.57 17.77
N ARG A 23 -1.41 16.67 17.83
CA ARG A 23 -0.68 17.93 17.62
C ARG A 23 -0.37 18.23 16.15
N SER A 24 -0.52 17.26 15.26
CA SER A 24 -0.19 17.37 13.84
C SER A 24 -1.31 18.05 13.06
N ASP A 25 -0.92 18.89 12.11
CA ASP A 25 -1.86 19.52 11.18
C ASP A 25 -2.12 18.62 9.95
N ILE A 26 -1.13 17.77 9.58
CA ILE A 26 -1.26 16.76 8.53
C ILE A 26 -0.72 15.42 9.02
N VAL A 27 -1.47 14.34 8.77
CA VAL A 27 -1.05 12.95 9.05
C VAL A 27 -1.24 12.12 7.79
N ILE A 28 -0.24 11.31 7.39
CA ILE A 28 -0.32 10.42 6.24
C ILE A 28 -0.17 8.98 6.72
N THR A 29 -1.13 8.13 6.38
CA THR A 29 -1.12 6.72 6.75
C THR A 29 -0.95 5.84 5.51
N THR A 30 0.00 4.90 5.57
CA THR A 30 0.46 4.13 4.39
C THR A 30 0.50 2.61 4.63
N ALA A 31 0.00 2.15 5.78
CA ALA A 31 0.14 0.76 6.19
C ALA A 31 -0.80 -0.14 5.37
N LYS A 32 -0.22 -0.81 4.36
CA LYS A 32 -0.86 -1.87 3.58
C LYS A 32 -0.22 -3.22 3.91
N VAL A 33 -1.06 -4.23 4.11
CA VAL A 33 -0.61 -5.63 4.30
C VAL A 33 -1.14 -6.45 3.14
N PHE A 34 -0.24 -7.06 2.36
CA PHE A 34 -0.64 -7.81 1.17
C PHE A 34 -1.55 -8.99 1.54
N GLY A 35 -2.73 -9.08 0.90
CA GLY A 35 -3.70 -10.16 1.12
C GLY A 35 -4.45 -10.09 2.45
N ARG A 36 -4.37 -8.97 3.19
CA ARG A 36 -5.14 -8.75 4.43
C ARG A 36 -5.75 -7.35 4.43
N LYS A 37 -6.76 -7.14 5.27
CA LYS A 37 -7.32 -5.80 5.50
C LYS A 37 -6.26 -4.89 6.11
N ALA A 38 -6.26 -3.63 5.71
CA ALA A 38 -5.42 -2.60 6.32
C ALA A 38 -5.67 -2.54 7.83
N PRO A 39 -4.62 -2.43 8.67
CA PRO A 39 -4.80 -2.26 10.10
C PRO A 39 -5.42 -0.89 10.40
N ARG A 40 -6.33 -0.83 11.37
CA ARG A 40 -6.84 0.44 11.89
C ARG A 40 -5.75 1.06 12.77
N LEU A 41 -5.26 2.24 12.37
CA LEU A 41 -4.22 2.98 13.08
C LEU A 41 -4.78 4.21 13.80
N ILE A 42 -5.74 4.87 13.19
CA ILE A 42 -6.35 6.10 13.72
C ILE A 42 -7.85 5.84 13.88
N GLY A 43 -8.30 5.75 15.13
CA GLY A 43 -9.71 5.64 15.48
C GLY A 43 -10.38 7.00 15.60
N LYS A 44 -11.71 7.00 15.72
CA LYS A 44 -12.51 8.22 15.95
C LYS A 44 -12.04 8.99 17.17
N ASP A 45 -11.63 8.31 18.24
CA ASP A 45 -11.14 8.95 19.47
C ASP A 45 -9.91 9.83 19.22
N VAL A 46 -8.99 9.38 18.36
CA VAL A 46 -7.79 10.15 17.97
C VAL A 46 -8.18 11.32 17.08
N LEU A 47 -9.05 11.07 16.09
CA LEU A 47 -9.56 12.12 15.20
C LEU A 47 -10.22 13.24 15.99
N ASP A 48 -11.08 12.91 16.96
CA ASP A 48 -11.80 13.86 17.81
C ASP A 48 -10.85 14.78 18.61
N ARG A 49 -9.64 14.29 18.95
CA ARG A 49 -8.61 15.08 19.66
C ARG A 49 -7.79 15.97 18.73
N MET A 50 -7.73 15.67 17.43
CA MET A 50 -6.96 16.48 16.48
C MET A 50 -7.52 17.90 16.35
N LYS A 51 -6.66 18.84 15.96
CA LYS A 51 -7.06 20.23 15.71
C LYS A 51 -8.09 20.29 14.58
N LYS A 52 -9.10 21.15 14.74
CA LYS A 52 -10.02 21.51 13.67
C LYS A 52 -9.25 22.05 12.45
N GLY A 53 -9.58 21.55 11.26
CA GLY A 53 -8.91 21.88 10.01
C GLY A 53 -7.70 21.02 9.69
N ALA A 54 -7.29 20.11 10.59
CA ALA A 54 -6.24 19.13 10.27
C ALA A 54 -6.69 18.18 9.15
N VAL A 55 -5.71 17.62 8.43
CA VAL A 55 -5.95 16.70 7.31
C VAL A 55 -5.28 15.35 7.59
N VAL A 56 -6.03 14.27 7.41
CA VAL A 56 -5.51 12.89 7.47
C VAL A 56 -5.62 12.26 6.09
N VAL A 57 -4.50 11.98 5.46
CA VAL A 57 -4.43 11.28 4.17
C VAL A 57 -4.34 9.78 4.42
N ASP A 58 -5.39 9.04 4.07
CA ASP A 58 -5.40 7.58 4.15
C ASP A 58 -5.02 6.98 2.80
N MET A 59 -3.84 6.37 2.69
CA MET A 59 -3.40 5.73 1.45
C MET A 59 -3.87 4.27 1.34
N ALA A 60 -4.55 3.71 2.34
CA ALA A 60 -4.94 2.30 2.41
C ALA A 60 -6.45 2.05 2.28
N VAL A 61 -7.21 3.07 1.85
CA VAL A 61 -8.68 3.07 1.83
C VAL A 61 -9.28 1.88 1.08
N SER A 62 -8.78 1.56 -0.12
CA SER A 62 -9.28 0.42 -0.92
C SER A 62 -9.12 -0.94 -0.26
N THR A 63 -8.21 -1.06 0.70
CA THR A 63 -7.94 -2.29 1.46
C THR A 63 -8.55 -2.29 2.86
N GLY A 64 -9.44 -1.33 3.16
CA GLY A 64 -10.15 -1.20 4.43
C GLY A 64 -9.82 0.07 5.22
N GLY A 65 -8.81 0.82 4.80
CA GLY A 65 -8.37 2.08 5.40
C GLY A 65 -7.61 1.94 6.71
N ASN A 66 -6.62 2.81 6.93
CA ASN A 66 -5.96 2.95 8.22
C ASN A 66 -6.74 3.87 9.18
N VAL A 67 -7.66 4.69 8.66
CA VAL A 67 -8.35 5.74 9.40
C VAL A 67 -9.84 5.46 9.46
N GLU A 68 -10.41 5.49 10.65
CA GLU A 68 -11.85 5.27 10.83
C GLU A 68 -12.65 6.36 10.10
N GLY A 69 -13.67 5.96 9.36
CA GLY A 69 -14.47 6.89 8.56
C GLY A 69 -13.92 7.20 7.16
N SER A 70 -12.74 6.69 6.79
CA SER A 70 -12.23 6.77 5.41
C SER A 70 -13.21 6.15 4.41
N LYS A 71 -13.35 6.80 3.25
CA LYS A 71 -14.18 6.32 2.15
C LYS A 71 -13.44 6.42 0.82
N LEU A 72 -13.63 5.42 -0.02
CA LEU A 72 -12.96 5.36 -1.31
C LEU A 72 -13.63 6.34 -2.28
N PHE A 73 -12.82 7.12 -3.00
CA PHE A 73 -13.25 8.12 -3.98
C PHE A 73 -13.93 9.38 -3.43
N GLU A 74 -13.93 9.59 -2.11
CA GLU A 74 -14.43 10.84 -1.51
C GLU A 74 -13.65 11.23 -0.25
N ASP A 75 -13.53 12.54 -0.03
CA ASP A 75 -13.00 13.08 1.21
C ASP A 75 -14.12 13.22 2.24
N VAL A 76 -13.83 12.95 3.51
CA VAL A 76 -14.81 12.99 4.60
C VAL A 76 -14.40 14.03 5.61
N VAL A 77 -15.29 14.99 5.92
CA VAL A 77 -15.09 15.92 7.02
C VAL A 77 -15.80 15.38 8.26
N THR A 78 -15.04 15.17 9.33
CA THR A 78 -15.53 14.73 10.64
C THR A 78 -16.27 15.84 11.38
N GLU A 79 -17.02 15.49 12.44
CA GLU A 79 -17.79 16.46 13.24
C GLU A 79 -16.91 17.51 13.92
N ASN A 80 -15.68 17.15 14.33
CA ASN A 80 -14.73 18.11 14.92
C ASN A 80 -13.93 18.91 13.85
N GLY A 81 -14.23 18.69 12.57
CA GLY A 81 -13.70 19.46 11.44
C GLY A 81 -12.32 19.01 10.95
N VAL A 82 -11.91 17.77 11.22
CA VAL A 82 -10.77 17.12 10.56
C VAL A 82 -11.21 16.57 9.21
N THR A 83 -10.42 16.79 8.16
CA THR A 83 -10.65 16.23 6.83
C THR A 83 -9.88 14.93 6.66
N ILE A 84 -10.59 13.83 6.41
CA ILE A 84 -10.02 12.55 6.01
C ILE A 84 -10.00 12.53 4.48
N MET A 85 -8.80 12.66 3.91
CA MET A 85 -8.59 12.63 2.47
C MET A 85 -8.41 11.20 1.97
N CYS A 86 -9.13 10.85 0.90
CA CYS A 86 -8.90 9.58 0.19
C CYS A 86 -7.57 9.66 -0.59
N GLY A 87 -6.49 9.19 0.03
CA GLY A 87 -5.15 9.14 -0.54
C GLY A 87 -4.83 7.84 -1.30
N ASP A 88 -5.83 7.06 -1.68
CA ASP A 88 -5.60 5.86 -2.48
C ASP A 88 -5.45 6.21 -3.97
N MET A 89 -4.65 5.42 -4.70
CA MET A 89 -4.40 5.59 -6.14
C MET A 89 -3.79 6.95 -6.54
N LEU A 90 -2.92 7.53 -5.71
CA LEU A 90 -2.26 8.82 -6.00
C LEU A 90 -1.45 8.82 -7.30
N GLU A 91 -0.97 7.67 -7.76
CA GLU A 91 -0.30 7.53 -9.06
C GLU A 91 -1.19 7.97 -10.23
N ARG A 92 -2.51 7.91 -10.08
CA ARG A 92 -3.47 8.42 -11.07
C ARG A 92 -3.49 9.95 -11.15
N GLN A 93 -3.05 10.64 -10.10
CA GLN A 93 -2.95 12.11 -10.08
C GLN A 93 -1.66 12.61 -10.74
N VAL A 94 -0.66 11.73 -10.91
CA VAL A 94 0.61 12.02 -11.60
C VAL A 94 0.82 11.05 -12.77
N PRO A 95 -0.14 10.95 -13.72
CA PRO A 95 -0.20 9.84 -14.67
C PRO A 95 0.98 9.80 -15.64
N TYR A 96 1.55 10.95 -15.99
CA TYR A 96 2.73 11.00 -16.87
C TYR A 96 3.94 10.34 -16.22
N ASP A 97 4.31 10.77 -15.01
CA ASP A 97 5.48 10.24 -14.29
C ASP A 97 5.25 8.80 -13.84
N ALA A 98 4.04 8.47 -13.38
CA ALA A 98 3.67 7.09 -13.05
C ALA A 98 3.82 6.16 -14.26
N SER A 99 3.31 6.57 -15.43
CA SER A 99 3.45 5.78 -16.67
C SER A 99 4.89 5.66 -17.12
N LYS A 100 5.67 6.73 -17.00
CA LYS A 100 7.10 6.74 -17.35
C LYS A 100 7.90 5.77 -16.47
N MET A 101 7.68 5.80 -15.15
CA MET A 101 8.31 4.87 -14.21
C MET A 101 7.90 3.43 -14.47
N LEU A 102 6.59 3.17 -14.70
CA LEU A 102 6.11 1.83 -15.02
C LEU A 102 6.70 1.28 -16.34
N SER A 103 6.76 2.12 -17.38
CA SER A 103 7.41 1.78 -18.65
C SER A 103 8.89 1.45 -18.47
N GLY A 104 9.59 2.20 -17.61
CA GLY A 104 10.96 1.90 -17.21
C GLY A 104 11.09 0.50 -16.59
N ASN A 105 10.19 0.13 -15.68
CA ASN A 105 10.19 -1.21 -15.06
C ASN A 105 9.97 -2.32 -16.09
N PHE A 106 9.01 -2.15 -17.01
CA PHE A 106 8.80 -3.13 -18.09
C PHE A 106 10.00 -3.22 -19.02
N THR A 107 10.60 -2.08 -19.37
CA THR A 107 11.80 -2.06 -20.21
C THR A 107 12.94 -2.81 -19.53
N ALA A 108 13.20 -2.52 -18.25
CA ALA A 108 14.24 -3.20 -17.48
C ALA A 108 13.99 -4.72 -17.36
N PHE A 109 12.75 -5.13 -17.11
CA PHE A 109 12.38 -6.55 -17.06
C PHE A 109 12.62 -7.23 -18.41
N LEU A 110 12.10 -6.66 -19.50
CA LEU A 110 12.23 -7.22 -20.83
C LEU A 110 13.69 -7.29 -21.29
N THR A 111 14.48 -6.23 -21.07
CA THR A 111 15.89 -6.23 -21.48
C THR A 111 16.75 -7.16 -20.63
N HIS A 112 16.38 -7.41 -19.37
CA HIS A 112 17.07 -8.36 -18.52
C HIS A 112 16.92 -9.81 -19.02
N PHE A 113 15.73 -10.17 -19.51
CA PHE A 113 15.42 -11.52 -20.00
C PHE A 113 15.53 -11.68 -21.52
N TYR A 114 15.75 -10.62 -22.28
CA TYR A 114 15.86 -10.69 -23.74
C TYR A 114 17.25 -11.17 -24.15
N ASP A 115 17.29 -12.29 -24.89
CA ASP A 115 18.52 -12.76 -25.51
C ASP A 115 18.68 -12.20 -26.92
N LYS A 116 19.83 -11.59 -27.18
CA LYS A 116 20.10 -10.92 -28.46
C LYS A 116 20.40 -11.89 -29.59
N GLU A 117 20.90 -13.09 -29.27
CA GLU A 117 21.29 -14.08 -30.28
C GLU A 117 20.05 -14.83 -30.81
N SER A 118 19.28 -15.43 -29.91
CA SER A 118 18.02 -16.11 -30.23
C SER A 118 16.90 -15.13 -30.61
N LYS A 119 17.01 -13.86 -30.18
CA LYS A 119 15.96 -12.83 -30.31
C LYS A 119 14.67 -13.19 -29.57
N GLU A 120 14.78 -14.01 -28.53
CA GLU A 120 13.67 -14.47 -27.72
C GLU A 120 13.75 -13.95 -26.28
N LEU A 121 12.62 -14.01 -25.58
CA LEU A 121 12.59 -13.79 -24.13
C LEU A 121 12.97 -15.11 -23.45
N LEU A 122 14.09 -15.13 -22.75
CA LEU A 122 14.52 -16.29 -21.98
C LEU A 122 13.62 -16.46 -20.76
N VAL A 123 12.97 -17.61 -20.69
CA VAL A 123 12.19 -18.04 -19.51
C VAL A 123 12.99 -19.09 -18.77
N ASP A 124 13.86 -18.64 -17.86
CA ASP A 124 14.58 -19.52 -16.94
C ASP A 124 13.82 -19.65 -15.62
N LEU A 125 13.30 -20.84 -15.32
CA LEU A 125 12.55 -21.12 -14.08
C LEU A 125 13.48 -21.22 -12.85
N ASN A 126 14.79 -21.29 -13.05
CA ASN A 126 15.76 -21.25 -11.96
C ASN A 126 16.03 -19.82 -11.49
N ASP A 127 15.80 -18.82 -12.35
CA ASP A 127 15.92 -17.42 -12.00
C ASP A 127 14.84 -17.00 -10.99
N GLU A 128 15.26 -16.30 -9.93
CA GLU A 128 14.37 -15.93 -8.83
C GLU A 128 13.33 -14.89 -9.26
N ILE A 129 13.72 -13.93 -10.11
CA ILE A 129 12.83 -12.88 -10.60
C ILE A 129 11.78 -13.49 -11.53
N MET A 130 12.21 -14.31 -12.49
CA MET A 130 11.30 -15.00 -13.42
C MET A 130 10.31 -15.88 -12.68
N ARG A 131 10.77 -16.70 -11.72
CA ARG A 131 9.90 -17.55 -10.91
C ARG A 131 8.91 -16.73 -10.06
N GLY A 132 9.34 -15.59 -9.54
CA GLY A 132 8.47 -14.68 -8.78
C GLY A 132 7.41 -13.97 -9.63
N CYS A 133 7.67 -13.77 -10.92
CA CYS A 133 6.76 -13.07 -11.83
C CYS A 133 5.86 -14.00 -12.66
N LEU A 134 6.33 -15.20 -13.02
CA LEU A 134 5.62 -16.09 -13.95
C LEU A 134 4.52 -16.89 -13.25
N LEU A 135 3.26 -16.47 -13.47
CA LEU A 135 2.09 -17.13 -12.87
C LEU A 135 1.64 -18.39 -13.59
N THR A 136 1.63 -18.36 -14.93
CA THR A 136 1.08 -19.43 -15.76
C THR A 136 1.98 -19.72 -16.96
N GLN A 137 2.04 -20.99 -17.38
CA GLN A 137 2.72 -21.41 -18.60
C GLN A 137 2.02 -22.65 -19.17
N GLY A 138 1.78 -22.67 -20.49
CA GLY A 138 1.13 -23.80 -21.16
C GLY A 138 -0.28 -24.11 -20.64
N GLY A 139 -1.04 -23.08 -20.24
CA GLY A 139 -2.40 -23.23 -19.70
C GLY A 139 -2.47 -23.76 -18.26
N LYS A 140 -1.35 -23.84 -17.54
CA LYS A 140 -1.31 -24.28 -16.13
C LYS A 140 -0.77 -23.19 -15.23
N ILE A 141 -1.24 -23.15 -13.99
CA ILE A 141 -0.65 -22.33 -12.93
C ILE A 141 0.65 -23.02 -12.49
N ILE A 142 1.76 -22.29 -12.54
CA ILE A 142 3.08 -22.79 -12.14
C ILE A 142 3.61 -22.13 -10.87
N HIS A 143 3.10 -20.95 -10.52
CA HIS A 143 3.55 -20.21 -9.35
C HIS A 143 3.00 -20.84 -8.07
N GLU A 144 3.89 -21.30 -7.18
CA GLU A 144 3.55 -22.11 -5.99
C GLU A 144 2.43 -21.50 -5.13
N ARG A 145 2.47 -20.18 -4.91
CA ARG A 145 1.45 -19.48 -4.11
C ARG A 145 0.01 -19.65 -4.62
N PHE A 146 -0.18 -19.91 -5.91
CA PHE A 146 -1.48 -19.89 -6.57
C PHE A 146 -1.93 -21.27 -7.06
N LYS A 147 -1.14 -22.34 -6.86
CA LYS A 147 -1.48 -23.69 -7.35
C LYS A 147 -2.71 -24.29 -6.68
N ASP A 148 -2.97 -23.93 -5.43
CA ASP A 148 -4.02 -24.52 -4.58
C ASP A 148 -5.22 -23.59 -4.35
N GLN A 149 -5.41 -22.56 -5.19
CA GLN A 149 -6.55 -21.62 -5.10
C GLN A 149 -7.69 -21.99 -6.04
#